data_AF-A0A8C9XZT7-F1
#
_entry.id   AF-A0A8C9XZT7-F1
#
_cell.length_a   1.000
_cell.length_b   1.000
_cell.length_c   1.000
_cell.angle_alpha   90.00
_cell.angle_beta   90.00
_cell.angle_gamma   90.00
#
_symmetry.space_group_name_H-M   'P 1'
#
loop_
_entity.id
_entity.type
_entity.pdbx_description
1 polymer ?
#
loop_
_entity_poly.entity_id
_entity_poly.type
_entity_poly.pdbx_seq_one_letter_code
_entity_poly.pdbx_strand_id
1 'polypeptide(L)'
;GISSRDMWMVIWKMNVLLESIMSDHDLHSSAAGNYGILDQQAALLWVQQNIPVFGGDPSKVTLFGESAGAQSVSLHLMIQSSQPLFKQAVLQSCFFFNLTNVFLISGSKVVNPFRFLEVFETWGPYIDGKLIKEQAVTAFQKGHWQKEKPVLLGKRDTHKNRKKVQYKIKVKIYLLSDQLSLFLPSPQIVTDYIFLCPSRRSARAGTAAGSKVWMYVFDHVASDHRVWSGLTFCYQHACHGAELPFLFDSASVANFTLSMPEKLLSNRMLCYWGAFAHTGDPSSRAQQTTFCREQRLPVWPRYSDTSSWLVM
;
A
#
# COMPACT_ATOMS: atom_id res chain seq x y z
N GLY A 1 0.91 20.89 -8.97
CA GLY A 1 0.01 19.84 -9.45
C GLY A 1 0.78 18.97 -10.42
N ILE A 2 0.89 17.68 -10.14
CA ILE A 2 1.73 16.75 -10.91
C ILE A 2 0.96 16.33 -12.15
N SER A 3 1.25 16.98 -13.28
CA SER A 3 0.66 16.64 -14.56
C SER A 3 1.55 15.61 -15.27
N SER A 4 1.22 14.32 -15.14
CA SER A 4 1.28 13.48 -16.35
C SER A 4 0.04 13.87 -17.14
N ARG A 5 0.23 14.68 -18.18
CA ARG A 5 -0.74 15.62 -18.79
C ARG A 5 -2.06 15.07 -19.37
N ASP A 6 -2.48 13.84 -19.09
CA ASP A 6 -3.77 13.28 -19.54
C ASP A 6 -4.47 12.43 -18.45
N MET A 7 -4.19 12.68 -17.16
CA MET A 7 -4.82 11.96 -16.05
C MET A 7 -5.32 12.91 -14.96
N TRP A 8 -6.51 12.63 -14.44
CA TRP A 8 -7.07 13.31 -13.27
C TRP A 8 -6.73 12.55 -12.00
N MET A 9 -6.06 13.23 -11.05
CA MET A 9 -5.76 12.67 -9.74
C MET A 9 -6.74 13.24 -8.71
N VAL A 10 -7.51 12.36 -8.08
CA VAL A 10 -8.44 12.70 -7.00
C VAL A 10 -7.86 12.16 -5.69
N ILE A 11 -7.66 13.04 -4.71
CA ILE A 11 -7.22 12.70 -3.36
C ILE A 11 -8.35 13.10 -2.41
N TRP A 12 -8.83 12.16 -1.62
CA TRP A 12 -9.84 12.41 -0.58
C TRP A 12 -9.26 12.24 0.81
N LYS A 13 -9.96 12.79 1.80
CA LYS A 13 -9.72 12.55 3.22
C LYS A 13 -10.77 11.59 3.74
N MET A 14 -10.38 10.74 4.69
CA MET A 14 -11.26 9.81 5.37
C MET A 14 -11.19 10.08 6.86
N ASN A 15 -12.28 9.80 7.57
CA ASN A 15 -12.27 9.82 9.02
C ASN A 15 -11.40 8.67 9.57
N VAL A 16 -10.56 9.00 10.55
CA VAL A 16 -9.69 8.05 11.28
C VAL A 16 -10.01 8.11 12.80
N LEU A 17 -11.14 8.72 13.17
CA LEU A 17 -11.56 8.91 14.57
C LEU A 17 -12.16 7.61 15.14
N LEU A 18 -12.04 7.42 16.46
CA LEU A 18 -12.54 6.24 17.21
C LEU A 18 -13.99 5.87 16.86
N GLU A 19 -14.86 6.86 16.70
CA GLU A 19 -16.29 6.68 16.38
C GLU A 19 -16.53 6.05 15.00
N SER A 20 -15.58 6.15 14.06
CA SER A 20 -15.66 5.51 12.74
C SER A 20 -15.31 4.01 12.74
N ILE A 21 -14.87 3.47 13.89
CA ILE A 21 -14.30 2.13 14.00
C ILE A 21 -14.95 1.30 15.13
N MET A 22 -15.61 1.94 16.11
CA MET A 22 -16.29 1.24 17.20
C MET A 22 -17.54 0.48 16.73
N SER A 23 -17.59 -0.83 17.03
CA SER A 23 -18.85 -1.53 17.26
C SER A 23 -19.04 -1.61 18.77
N ASP A 24 -20.04 -0.91 19.31
CA ASP A 24 -20.42 -1.11 20.71
C ASP A 24 -21.06 -2.48 20.86
N HIS A 25 -20.65 -3.24 21.87
CA HIS A 25 -20.94 -4.67 21.98
C HIS A 25 -22.27 -4.97 22.68
N ASP A 26 -23.04 -3.96 23.09
CA ASP A 26 -24.32 -4.15 23.75
C ASP A 26 -25.40 -3.14 23.33
N LEU A 27 -26.60 -3.70 23.07
CA LEU A 27 -27.93 -3.08 22.93
C LEU A 27 -28.29 -2.48 21.56
N HIS A 28 -28.94 -3.31 20.73
CA HIS A 28 -30.07 -2.94 19.86
C HIS A 28 -30.05 -1.54 19.19
N SER A 29 -28.99 -1.18 18.45
CA SER A 29 -29.03 -0.47 17.15
C SER A 29 -27.78 0.38 16.85
N SER A 30 -27.31 0.28 15.60
CA SER A 30 -26.77 1.37 14.78
C SER A 30 -25.26 1.71 14.70
N ALA A 31 -24.34 0.98 15.32
CA ALA A 31 -22.90 1.10 14.98
C ALA A 31 -22.43 -0.10 14.13
N ALA A 32 -22.53 0.01 12.80
CA ALA A 32 -22.24 -1.10 11.87
C ALA A 32 -20.74 -1.31 11.60
N GLY A 33 -19.87 -0.43 12.12
CA GLY A 33 -18.43 -0.46 11.89
C GLY A 33 -18.02 -0.18 10.44
N ASN A 34 -16.72 -0.23 10.15
CA ASN A 34 -16.15 -0.04 8.81
C ASN A 34 -16.49 1.30 8.13
N TYR A 35 -16.83 2.36 8.89
CA TYR A 35 -17.24 3.65 8.34
C TYR A 35 -16.16 4.30 7.46
N GLY A 36 -14.88 4.10 7.77
CA GLY A 36 -13.80 4.55 6.88
C GLY A 36 -13.89 3.93 5.47
N ILE A 37 -14.19 2.64 5.37
CA ILE A 37 -14.36 1.99 4.05
C ILE A 37 -15.62 2.50 3.34
N LEU A 38 -16.69 2.76 4.09
CA LEU A 38 -17.92 3.36 3.53
C LEU A 38 -17.68 4.79 3.03
N ASP A 39 -16.89 5.60 3.75
CA ASP A 39 -16.46 6.94 3.31
C ASP A 39 -15.67 6.85 1.99
N GLN A 40 -14.77 5.87 1.88
CA GLN A 40 -14.04 5.62 0.63
C GLN A 40 -14.98 5.20 -0.51
N GLN A 41 -15.99 4.35 -0.25
CA GLN A 41 -17.01 4.02 -1.24
C GLN A 41 -17.82 5.24 -1.68
N ALA A 42 -18.19 6.12 -0.75
CA ALA A 42 -18.88 7.36 -1.05
C ALA A 42 -18.02 8.28 -1.94
N ALA A 43 -16.72 8.41 -1.65
CA ALA A 43 -15.79 9.14 -2.51
C ALA A 43 -15.67 8.52 -3.90
N LEU A 44 -15.59 7.20 -4.01
CA LEU A 44 -15.56 6.49 -5.29
C LEU A 44 -16.87 6.67 -6.09
N LEU A 45 -18.02 6.66 -5.42
CA LEU A 45 -19.32 6.97 -6.04
C LEU A 45 -19.36 8.40 -6.55
N TRP A 46 -18.84 9.37 -5.77
CA TRP A 46 -18.71 10.74 -6.22
C TRP A 46 -17.83 10.84 -7.48
N VAL A 47 -16.70 10.14 -7.52
CA VAL A 47 -15.83 10.08 -8.71
C VAL A 47 -16.61 9.54 -9.91
N GLN A 48 -17.32 8.42 -9.76
CA GLN A 48 -18.12 7.82 -10.83
C GLN A 48 -19.16 8.80 -11.41
N GLN A 49 -19.77 9.63 -10.57
CA GLN A 49 -20.83 10.56 -10.97
C GLN A 49 -20.29 11.90 -11.49
N ASN A 50 -19.17 12.38 -10.97
CA ASN A 50 -18.74 13.77 -11.17
C ASN A 50 -17.45 13.92 -11.98
N ILE A 51 -16.61 12.88 -12.07
CA ILE A 51 -15.34 13.00 -12.82
C ILE A 51 -15.52 13.35 -14.32
N PRO A 52 -16.62 13.01 -15.02
CA PRO A 52 -16.86 13.49 -16.39
C PRO A 52 -16.86 15.00 -16.53
N VAL A 53 -17.32 15.74 -15.51
CA VAL A 53 -17.40 17.22 -15.54
C VAL A 53 -16.00 17.85 -15.58
N PHE A 54 -15.02 17.16 -15.01
CA PHE A 54 -13.62 17.56 -15.08
C PHE A 54 -12.93 17.02 -16.34
N GLY A 55 -13.60 16.22 -17.17
CA GLY A 55 -13.02 15.57 -18.35
C GLY A 55 -12.30 14.26 -18.04
N GLY A 56 -12.55 13.65 -16.88
CA GLY A 56 -12.10 12.29 -16.58
C GLY A 56 -13.11 11.24 -17.03
N ASP A 57 -12.62 10.01 -17.21
CA ASP A 57 -13.43 8.88 -17.67
C ASP A 57 -13.78 7.97 -16.48
N PRO A 58 -15.06 7.90 -16.03
CA PRO A 58 -15.47 7.07 -14.89
C PRO A 58 -15.27 5.57 -15.19
N SER A 59 -15.19 5.19 -16.47
CA SER A 59 -14.88 3.82 -16.87
C SER A 59 -13.39 3.47 -16.80
N LYS A 60 -12.50 4.42 -16.47
CA LYS A 60 -11.04 4.24 -16.38
C LYS A 60 -10.46 4.69 -15.03
N VAL A 61 -11.21 4.47 -13.94
CA VAL A 61 -10.76 4.80 -12.59
C VAL A 61 -9.75 3.75 -12.10
N THR A 62 -8.56 4.20 -11.70
CA THR A 62 -7.54 3.36 -11.06
C THR A 62 -7.45 3.72 -9.58
N LEU A 63 -7.65 2.73 -8.71
CA LEU A 63 -7.54 2.90 -7.27
C LEU A 63 -6.09 2.67 -6.82
N PHE A 64 -5.53 3.59 -6.06
CA PHE A 64 -4.14 3.54 -5.64
C PHE A 64 -4.04 3.83 -4.14
N GLY A 65 -3.17 3.09 -3.44
CA GLY A 65 -2.88 3.36 -2.03
C GLY A 65 -1.53 2.83 -1.58
N GLU A 66 -0.99 3.46 -0.54
CA GLU A 66 0.23 3.08 0.16
C GLU A 66 -0.08 2.71 1.62
N SER A 67 0.59 1.70 2.18
CA SER A 67 0.41 1.27 3.57
C SER A 67 -1.06 0.90 3.89
N ALA A 68 -1.69 1.52 4.89
CA ALA A 68 -3.12 1.38 5.22
C ALA A 68 -4.04 1.76 4.06
N GLY A 69 -3.61 2.67 3.18
CA GLY A 69 -4.28 2.95 1.91
C GLY A 69 -4.23 1.75 0.97
N ALA A 70 -3.10 1.04 0.88
CA ALA A 70 -2.99 -0.18 0.09
C ALA A 70 -3.86 -1.32 0.67
N GLN A 71 -3.95 -1.41 2.00
CA GLN A 71 -4.89 -2.32 2.67
C GLN A 71 -6.34 -1.97 2.29
N SER A 72 -6.70 -0.69 2.29
CA SER A 72 -8.02 -0.22 1.86
C SER A 72 -8.32 -0.61 0.40
N VAL A 73 -7.35 -0.45 -0.52
CA VAL A 73 -7.47 -0.93 -1.90
C VAL A 73 -7.70 -2.44 -1.96
N SER A 74 -6.99 -3.22 -1.14
CA SER A 74 -7.19 -4.67 -1.07
C SER A 74 -8.61 -5.03 -0.61
N LEU A 75 -9.18 -4.27 0.33
CA LEU A 75 -10.57 -4.45 0.78
C LEU A 75 -11.55 -4.12 -0.36
N HIS A 76 -11.35 -3.01 -1.07
CA HIS A 76 -12.19 -2.67 -2.23
C HIS A 76 -12.12 -3.69 -3.37
N LEU A 77 -11.01 -4.42 -3.53
CA LEU A 77 -10.91 -5.54 -4.47
C LEU A 77 -11.76 -6.76 -4.06
N MET A 78 -12.14 -6.88 -2.79
CA MET A 78 -12.96 -7.99 -2.28
C MET A 78 -14.42 -7.60 -2.08
N ILE A 79 -14.69 -6.33 -1.77
CA ILE A 79 -16.03 -5.82 -1.49
C ILE A 79 -16.83 -5.77 -2.79
N GLN A 80 -17.93 -6.53 -2.85
CA GLN A 80 -18.78 -6.63 -4.04
C GLN A 80 -19.37 -5.28 -4.47
N SER A 81 -19.81 -4.44 -3.53
CA SER A 81 -20.37 -3.11 -3.83
C SER A 81 -19.32 -2.13 -4.38
N SER A 82 -18.03 -2.42 -4.25
CA SER A 82 -16.94 -1.62 -4.84
C SER A 82 -16.62 -2.01 -6.28
N GLN A 83 -17.11 -3.17 -6.74
CA GLN A 83 -16.75 -3.76 -8.02
C GLN A 83 -16.97 -2.85 -9.25
N PRO A 84 -18.06 -2.08 -9.36
CA PRO A 84 -18.25 -1.20 -10.52
C PRO A 84 -17.44 0.10 -10.44
N LEU A 85 -16.86 0.45 -9.28
CA LEU A 85 -16.38 1.81 -9.00
C LEU A 85 -14.96 2.12 -9.50
N PHE A 86 -14.22 1.11 -9.93
CA PHE A 86 -12.86 1.24 -10.44
C PHE A 86 -12.54 0.10 -11.41
N LYS A 87 -11.45 0.19 -12.18
CA LYS A 87 -11.04 -0.85 -13.13
C LYS A 87 -9.76 -1.57 -12.75
N GLN A 88 -8.84 -0.89 -12.08
CA GLN A 88 -7.50 -1.37 -11.82
C GLN A 88 -7.03 -0.89 -10.45
N ALA A 89 -6.06 -1.59 -9.87
CA ALA A 89 -5.62 -1.33 -8.51
C ALA A 89 -4.09 -1.29 -8.39
N VAL A 90 -3.59 -0.35 -7.59
CA VAL A 90 -2.19 -0.26 -7.20
C VAL A 90 -2.09 -0.33 -5.68
N LEU A 91 -1.28 -1.27 -5.18
CA LEU A 91 -1.09 -1.50 -3.75
C LEU A 91 0.41 -1.39 -3.45
N GLN A 92 0.81 -0.28 -2.82
CA GLN A 92 2.20 -0.01 -2.45
C GLN A 92 2.44 -0.33 -0.99
N SER A 93 3.43 -1.17 -0.72
CA SER A 93 3.79 -1.57 0.65
C SER A 93 2.59 -2.08 1.44
N CYS A 94 1.76 -2.91 0.79
CA CYS A 94 0.56 -3.49 1.37
C CYS A 94 0.91 -4.58 2.40
N PHE A 95 0.21 -4.55 3.52
CA PHE A 95 0.23 -5.61 4.51
C PHE A 95 -1.08 -6.41 4.42
N PHE A 96 -1.01 -7.62 3.87
CA PHE A 96 -2.17 -8.53 3.85
C PHE A 96 -2.16 -9.34 5.17
N PHE A 97 -2.84 -8.86 6.21
CA PHE A 97 -2.95 -9.54 7.50
C PHE A 97 -4.24 -10.36 7.67
N ASN A 98 -4.23 -11.18 8.72
CA ASN A 98 -5.40 -11.82 9.32
C ASN A 98 -6.02 -10.83 10.35
N LEU A 99 -7.10 -10.13 9.98
CA LEU A 99 -7.91 -9.18 10.75
C LEU A 99 -8.43 -9.70 12.11
N THR A 100 -8.27 -10.98 12.44
CA THR A 100 -8.80 -11.58 13.68
C THR A 100 -7.95 -11.37 14.94
N ASN A 101 -6.87 -10.59 14.89
CA ASN A 101 -6.05 -10.32 16.09
C ASN A 101 -6.18 -8.90 16.66
N VAL A 102 -7.09 -8.07 16.16
CA VAL A 102 -7.32 -6.72 16.73
C VAL A 102 -8.18 -6.76 18.02
N PHE A 103 -8.86 -7.88 18.31
CA PHE A 103 -9.79 -7.95 19.45
C PHE A 103 -9.56 -9.18 20.35
N LEU A 104 -8.51 -9.14 21.17
CA LEU A 104 -8.46 -9.85 22.45
C LEU A 104 -7.66 -9.02 23.47
N ILE A 105 -8.23 -7.90 23.92
CA ILE A 105 -7.86 -7.33 25.22
C ILE A 105 -9.15 -7.14 26.03
N SER A 106 -9.65 -8.25 26.55
CA SER A 106 -10.33 -8.23 27.85
C SER A 106 -9.53 -9.16 28.75
N GLY A 107 -8.77 -8.55 29.66
CA GLY A 107 -8.04 -9.26 30.70
C GLY A 107 -6.59 -9.65 30.36
N SER A 108 -5.67 -9.14 31.19
CA SER A 108 -4.29 -9.62 31.40
C SER A 108 -3.24 -9.21 30.36
N LYS A 109 -2.39 -8.26 30.79
CA LYS A 109 -1.18 -7.77 30.13
C LYS A 109 -0.17 -8.90 29.90
N VAL A 110 -0.20 -9.52 28.73
CA VAL A 110 0.97 -10.19 28.13
C VAL A 110 1.05 -9.73 26.68
N VAL A 111 1.87 -8.71 26.43
CA VAL A 111 2.19 -8.26 25.07
C VAL A 111 3.01 -9.35 24.39
N ASN A 112 2.40 -10.03 23.42
CA ASN A 112 3.07 -11.03 22.61
C ASN A 112 4.04 -10.33 21.63
N PRO A 113 5.35 -10.64 21.65
CA PRO A 113 6.34 -9.98 20.81
C PRO A 113 6.21 -10.24 19.31
N PHE A 114 5.32 -11.16 18.90
CA PHE A 114 4.99 -11.41 17.49
C PHE A 114 3.78 -10.61 16.99
N ARG A 115 3.13 -9.81 17.85
CA ARG A 115 1.98 -8.95 17.54
C ARG A 115 2.40 -7.48 17.43
N PHE A 116 3.42 -7.22 16.60
CA PHE A 116 4.08 -5.91 16.49
C PHE A 116 3.12 -4.77 16.08
N LEU A 117 2.11 -5.04 15.25
CA LEU A 117 1.13 -4.04 14.78
C LEU A 117 0.02 -3.70 15.79
N GLU A 118 -0.29 -4.57 16.75
CA GLU A 118 -1.25 -4.28 17.83
C GLU A 118 -0.76 -3.13 18.74
N VAL A 119 0.54 -2.80 18.66
CA VAL A 119 1.16 -1.64 19.32
C VAL A 119 0.98 -0.35 18.49
N PHE A 120 0.78 -0.44 17.17
CA PHE A 120 0.73 0.71 16.26
C PHE A 120 -0.68 1.08 15.78
N GLU A 121 -1.58 0.11 15.60
CA GLU A 121 -2.96 0.34 15.16
C GLU A 121 -3.92 -0.42 16.08
N THR A 122 -4.48 0.31 17.05
CA THR A 122 -5.47 -0.23 18.00
C THR A 122 -6.87 -0.36 17.39
N TRP A 123 -7.10 0.23 16.22
CA TRP A 123 -8.40 0.33 15.57
C TRP A 123 -8.23 0.24 14.04
N GLY A 124 -9.06 -0.55 13.35
CA GLY A 124 -9.05 -0.67 11.88
C GLY A 124 -10.28 -1.43 11.33
N PRO A 125 -10.35 -1.67 10.00
CA PRO A 125 -11.43 -2.44 9.39
C PRO A 125 -11.54 -3.85 9.99
N TYR A 126 -12.76 -4.38 10.12
CA TYR A 126 -13.01 -5.72 10.65
C TYR A 126 -14.01 -6.52 9.81
N ILE A 127 -14.02 -7.84 10.01
CA ILE A 127 -14.93 -8.76 9.33
C ILE A 127 -16.31 -8.65 9.97
N ASP A 128 -17.24 -7.98 9.30
CA ASP A 128 -18.63 -7.80 9.75
C ASP A 128 -19.59 -8.86 9.15
N GLY A 129 -19.08 -9.72 8.26
CA GLY A 129 -19.88 -10.73 7.54
C GLY A 129 -20.82 -10.15 6.47
N LYS A 130 -20.87 -8.82 6.33
CA LYS A 130 -21.74 -8.09 5.40
C LYS A 130 -20.92 -7.41 4.31
N LEU A 131 -20.16 -6.38 4.67
CA LEU A 131 -19.28 -5.63 3.79
C LEU A 131 -17.97 -6.39 3.59
N ILE A 132 -17.33 -6.81 4.68
CA ILE A 132 -16.08 -7.58 4.71
C ILE A 132 -16.42 -8.98 5.22
N LYS A 133 -16.40 -9.96 4.32
CA LYS A 133 -16.90 -11.32 4.59
C LYS A 133 -15.82 -12.29 5.07
N GLU A 134 -14.56 -12.06 4.70
CA GLU A 134 -13.43 -12.88 5.09
C GLU A 134 -12.13 -12.09 5.06
N GLN A 135 -11.03 -12.76 5.43
CA GLN A 135 -9.70 -12.18 5.50
C GLN A 135 -9.10 -11.86 4.13
N ALA A 136 -8.36 -10.76 4.03
CA ALA A 136 -7.72 -10.35 2.78
C ALA A 136 -6.78 -11.42 2.21
N VAL A 137 -5.87 -11.97 3.03
CA VAL A 137 -5.00 -13.08 2.61
C VAL A 137 -5.82 -14.27 2.10
N THR A 138 -6.87 -14.64 2.81
CA THR A 138 -7.65 -15.84 2.51
C THR A 138 -8.48 -15.66 1.24
N ALA A 139 -9.12 -14.50 1.06
CA ALA A 139 -9.85 -14.17 -0.14
C ALA A 139 -8.94 -14.14 -1.36
N PHE A 140 -7.76 -13.51 -1.26
CA PHE A 140 -6.79 -13.49 -2.36
C PHE A 140 -6.30 -14.90 -2.72
N GLN A 141 -6.04 -15.75 -1.72
CA GLN A 141 -5.65 -17.15 -1.92
C GLN A 141 -6.74 -18.00 -2.56
N LYS A 142 -8.00 -17.82 -2.17
CA LYS A 142 -9.15 -18.55 -2.74
C LYS A 142 -9.63 -17.97 -4.08
N GLY A 143 -9.12 -16.80 -4.47
CA GLY A 143 -9.62 -16.07 -5.63
C GLY A 143 -10.98 -15.40 -5.42
N HIS A 144 -11.41 -15.20 -4.17
CA HIS A 144 -12.64 -14.49 -3.80
C HIS A 144 -12.47 -12.97 -3.82
N TRP A 145 -11.93 -12.46 -4.93
CA TRP A 145 -11.70 -11.04 -5.17
C TRP A 145 -11.87 -10.76 -6.66
N GLN A 146 -11.87 -9.50 -7.05
CA GLN A 146 -12.09 -9.04 -8.43
C GLN A 146 -10.87 -9.31 -9.32
N LYS A 147 -10.56 -10.60 -9.53
CA LYS A 147 -9.35 -11.15 -10.16
C LYS A 147 -9.17 -10.78 -11.63
N GLU A 148 -10.23 -10.34 -12.30
CA GLU A 148 -10.20 -9.87 -13.69
C GLU A 148 -9.54 -8.49 -13.79
N LYS A 149 -9.46 -7.74 -12.68
CA LYS A 149 -8.85 -6.42 -12.63
C LYS A 149 -7.32 -6.53 -12.59
N PRO A 150 -6.61 -5.76 -13.43
CA PRO A 150 -5.16 -5.62 -13.33
C PRO A 150 -4.74 -5.07 -11.97
N VAL A 151 -3.66 -5.63 -11.41
CA VAL A 151 -3.09 -5.22 -10.12
C VAL A 151 -1.59 -4.97 -10.22
N LEU A 152 -1.13 -3.85 -9.67
CA LEU A 152 0.29 -3.54 -9.48
C LEU A 152 0.62 -3.57 -7.98
N LEU A 153 1.52 -4.46 -7.58
CA LEU A 153 1.92 -4.69 -6.19
C LEU A 153 3.36 -4.22 -5.96
N GLY A 154 3.59 -3.47 -4.89
CA GLY A 154 4.90 -2.92 -4.55
C GLY A 154 5.35 -3.21 -3.13
N LYS A 155 6.65 -3.32 -2.91
CA LYS A 155 7.26 -3.05 -1.59
C LYS A 155 8.55 -2.24 -1.73
N ARG A 156 9.18 -1.89 -0.62
CA ARG A 156 10.57 -1.41 -0.60
C ARG A 156 11.57 -2.49 -0.21
N ASP A 157 12.83 -2.33 -0.61
CA ASP A 157 13.95 -3.06 -0.03
C ASP A 157 14.66 -2.23 1.03
N THR A 158 15.31 -2.87 2.00
CA THR A 158 16.07 -2.21 3.08
C THR A 158 17.58 -2.46 2.90
N HIS A 159 18.03 -2.74 1.69
CA HIS A 159 19.20 -3.59 1.42
C HIS A 159 20.54 -2.87 1.25
N LYS A 160 20.70 -1.56 1.47
CA LYS A 160 22.06 -0.98 1.41
C LYS A 160 22.93 -1.43 2.60
N ASN A 161 23.79 -2.43 2.31
CA ASN A 161 24.79 -3.13 3.13
C ASN A 161 24.34 -4.46 3.77
N ARG A 162 24.79 -5.57 3.15
CA ARG A 162 24.78 -6.96 3.67
C ARG A 162 25.63 -7.18 4.94
N LYS A 163 25.85 -6.15 5.77
CA LYS A 163 26.42 -6.37 7.10
C LYS A 163 25.27 -6.73 8.03
N LYS A 164 25.27 -7.95 8.57
CA LYS A 164 24.36 -8.39 9.63
C LYS A 164 24.44 -7.40 10.80
N VAL A 165 23.57 -6.40 10.83
CA VAL A 165 23.40 -5.56 12.01
C VAL A 165 22.40 -6.28 12.91
N GLN A 166 22.91 -6.96 13.93
CA GLN A 166 22.11 -7.41 15.06
C GLN A 166 21.70 -6.16 15.85
N TYR A 167 20.43 -5.82 15.85
CA TYR A 167 19.92 -4.72 16.69
C TYR A 167 19.65 -5.25 18.11
N LYS A 168 20.31 -4.69 19.12
CA LYS A 168 19.85 -4.75 20.51
C LYS A 168 18.98 -3.53 20.75
N ILE A 169 17.66 -3.67 20.69
CA ILE A 169 16.73 -2.61 21.11
C ILE A 169 16.48 -2.79 22.61
N LYS A 170 17.01 -1.89 23.45
CA LYS A 170 16.63 -1.80 24.86
C LYS A 170 15.33 -0.99 24.96
N VAL A 171 14.18 -1.66 24.98
CA VAL A 171 12.92 -1.00 25.32
C VAL A 171 12.83 -0.90 26.85
N LYS A 172 12.81 0.33 27.39
CA LYS A 172 12.63 0.58 28.82
C LYS A 172 11.13 0.68 29.11
N ILE A 173 10.48 -0.45 29.39
CA ILE A 173 9.08 -0.48 29.82
C ILE A 173 9.06 -0.24 31.34
N TYR A 174 8.48 0.88 31.77
CA TYR A 174 8.26 1.18 33.19
C TYR A 174 7.09 0.36 33.74
N LEU A 175 7.28 -0.93 33.98
CA LEU A 175 6.38 -1.73 34.82
C LEU A 175 7.20 -2.76 35.60
N LEU A 176 7.52 -2.38 36.85
CA LEU A 176 8.10 -3.20 37.91
C LEU A 176 9.49 -3.80 37.60
N SER A 177 10.32 -3.88 38.64
CA SER A 177 11.72 -4.28 38.59
C SER A 177 11.90 -5.65 37.95
N ASP A 178 12.38 -5.71 36.71
CA ASP A 178 13.44 -6.61 36.23
C ASP A 178 13.74 -6.36 34.74
N GLN A 179 15.02 -6.29 34.39
CA GLN A 179 15.46 -5.97 33.02
C GLN A 179 15.32 -7.17 32.08
N LEU A 180 14.20 -7.28 31.36
CA LEU A 180 14.06 -8.23 30.26
C LEU A 180 14.64 -7.62 28.96
N SER A 181 15.77 -8.16 28.49
CA SER A 181 16.34 -7.79 27.19
C SER A 181 15.69 -8.64 26.09
N LEU A 182 14.68 -8.11 25.39
CA LEU A 182 14.05 -8.82 24.28
C LEU A 182 14.97 -8.81 23.03
N PHE A 183 15.34 -10.00 22.55
CA PHE A 183 15.94 -10.17 21.22
C PHE A 183 14.84 -10.08 20.16
N LEU A 184 14.71 -8.92 19.50
CA LEU A 184 13.86 -8.80 18.32
C LEU A 184 14.59 -9.38 17.09
N PRO A 185 13.91 -10.13 16.20
CA PRO A 185 14.48 -10.54 14.93
C PRO A 185 14.90 -9.31 14.12
N SER A 186 15.87 -9.47 13.22
CA SER A 186 16.41 -8.38 12.39
C SER A 186 15.27 -7.60 11.69
N PRO A 187 15.34 -6.26 11.57
CA PRO A 187 14.30 -5.44 10.92
C PRO A 187 13.87 -5.93 9.53
N GLN A 188 14.76 -6.65 8.85
CA GLN A 188 14.52 -7.33 7.57
C GLN A 188 13.46 -8.44 7.69
N ILE A 189 13.60 -9.34 8.67
CA ILE A 189 12.64 -10.43 8.90
C ILE A 189 11.26 -9.86 9.23
N VAL A 190 11.21 -8.78 10.01
CA VAL A 190 9.95 -8.09 10.34
C VAL A 190 9.34 -7.46 9.09
N THR A 191 10.12 -6.74 8.29
CA THR A 191 9.66 -6.10 7.05
C THR A 191 9.20 -7.14 6.02
N ASP A 192 9.93 -8.23 5.87
CA ASP A 192 9.58 -9.30 4.95
C ASP A 192 8.33 -10.05 5.40
N TYR A 193 8.18 -10.29 6.70
CA TYR A 193 7.00 -10.91 7.26
C TYR A 193 5.75 -10.03 7.09
N ILE A 194 5.87 -8.71 7.30
CA ILE A 194 4.76 -7.76 7.25
C ILE A 194 4.34 -7.41 5.81
N PHE A 195 5.32 -7.15 4.92
CA PHE A 195 5.04 -6.59 3.59
C PHE A 195 5.37 -7.56 2.45
N LEU A 196 6.60 -8.11 2.42
CA LEU A 196 7.07 -8.88 1.26
C LEU A 196 6.33 -10.20 1.08
N CYS A 197 6.32 -11.03 2.12
CA CYS A 197 5.78 -12.38 2.07
C CYS A 197 4.28 -12.39 1.78
N PRO A 198 3.46 -11.54 2.43
CA PRO A 198 2.03 -11.47 2.11
C PRO A 198 1.77 -10.93 0.70
N SER A 199 2.53 -9.92 0.24
CA SER A 199 2.40 -9.40 -1.12
C SER A 199 2.78 -10.44 -2.18
N ARG A 200 3.89 -11.18 -1.99
CA ARG A 200 4.30 -12.28 -2.89
C ARG A 200 3.30 -13.41 -2.91
N ARG A 201 2.77 -13.80 -1.74
CA ARG A 201 1.75 -14.85 -1.63
C ARG A 201 0.48 -14.46 -2.39
N SER A 202 0.03 -13.21 -2.24
CA SER A 202 -1.14 -12.69 -2.94
C SER A 202 -0.89 -12.56 -4.45
N ALA A 203 0.31 -12.12 -4.86
CA ALA A 203 0.70 -12.03 -6.27
C ALA A 203 0.68 -13.41 -6.97
N ARG A 204 1.24 -14.43 -6.30
CA ARG A 204 1.20 -15.83 -6.78
C ARG A 204 -0.21 -16.35 -6.89
N ALA A 205 -1.03 -16.15 -5.84
CA ALA A 205 -2.43 -16.58 -5.85
C ALA A 205 -3.21 -15.92 -6.98
N GLY A 206 -3.03 -14.61 -7.19
CA GLY A 206 -3.68 -13.90 -8.30
C GLY A 206 -3.21 -14.40 -9.66
N THR A 207 -1.92 -14.64 -9.83
CA THR A 207 -1.39 -15.18 -11.09
C THR A 207 -1.93 -16.57 -11.37
N ALA A 208 -1.97 -17.45 -10.37
CA ALA A 208 -2.55 -18.79 -10.47
C ALA A 208 -4.07 -18.75 -10.78
N ALA A 209 -4.77 -17.71 -10.32
CA ALA A 209 -6.17 -17.46 -10.64
C ALA A 209 -6.41 -16.79 -11.99
N GLY A 210 -5.35 -16.49 -12.77
CA GLY A 210 -5.42 -15.88 -14.11
C GLY A 210 -5.30 -14.35 -14.14
N SER A 211 -5.16 -13.68 -12.99
CA SER A 211 -5.09 -12.22 -12.88
C SER A 211 -3.83 -11.64 -13.50
N LYS A 212 -3.97 -10.43 -14.06
CA LYS A 212 -2.85 -9.63 -14.54
C LYS A 212 -2.18 -8.93 -13.37
N VAL A 213 -1.00 -9.40 -12.97
CA VAL A 213 -0.27 -8.91 -11.80
C VAL A 213 1.11 -8.43 -12.20
N TRP A 214 1.53 -7.28 -11.69
CA TRP A 214 2.91 -6.80 -11.76
C TRP A 214 3.45 -6.59 -10.36
N MET A 215 4.74 -6.84 -10.17
CA MET A 215 5.38 -6.64 -8.88
C MET A 215 6.63 -5.76 -9.04
N TYR A 216 6.85 -4.84 -8.10
CA TYR A 216 8.10 -4.12 -7.95
C TYR A 216 8.66 -4.12 -6.53
N VAL A 217 9.95 -3.80 -6.46
CA VAL A 217 10.68 -3.46 -5.25
C VAL A 217 11.35 -2.11 -5.44
N PHE A 218 11.10 -1.16 -4.54
CA PHE A 218 11.77 0.14 -4.51
C PHE A 218 12.94 0.11 -3.52
N ASP A 219 14.18 0.20 -3.99
CA ASP A 219 15.41 0.13 -3.17
C ASP A 219 16.25 1.43 -3.28
N HIS A 220 15.67 2.49 -3.84
CA HIS A 220 16.37 3.75 -3.98
C HIS A 220 16.39 4.55 -2.66
N VAL A 221 17.59 4.92 -2.21
CA VAL A 221 17.81 5.80 -1.05
C VAL A 221 17.91 7.23 -1.55
N ALA A 222 16.98 8.09 -1.10
CA ALA A 222 16.96 9.50 -1.46
C ALA A 222 18.26 10.21 -1.09
N SER A 223 18.83 10.97 -2.03
CA SER A 223 20.08 11.71 -1.83
C SER A 223 19.91 12.90 -0.88
N ASP A 224 18.72 13.49 -0.84
CA ASP A 224 18.38 14.60 0.05
C ASP A 224 17.59 14.09 1.26
N HIS A 225 18.26 14.06 2.41
CA HIS A 225 17.69 13.55 3.66
C HIS A 225 16.51 14.38 4.20
N ARG A 226 16.29 15.61 3.69
CA ARG A 226 15.15 16.44 4.09
C ARG A 226 13.81 15.78 3.81
N VAL A 227 13.76 14.84 2.85
CA VAL A 227 12.58 14.02 2.58
C VAL A 227 12.05 13.28 3.82
N TRP A 228 12.91 13.04 4.81
CA TRP A 228 12.60 12.30 6.03
C TRP A 228 12.34 13.19 7.25
N SER A 229 12.28 14.52 7.09
CA SER A 229 11.91 15.46 8.17
C SER A 229 12.64 15.21 9.50
N GLY A 230 13.93 14.89 9.45
CA GLY A 230 14.76 14.64 10.65
C GLY A 230 14.79 13.19 11.15
N LEU A 231 14.11 12.25 10.48
CA LEU A 231 14.20 10.82 10.80
C LEU A 231 15.54 10.25 10.31
N THR A 232 16.58 10.49 11.11
CA THR A 232 17.99 10.15 10.79
C THR A 232 18.23 8.69 10.46
N PHE A 233 17.43 7.78 10.99
CA PHE A 233 17.53 6.35 10.67
C PHE A 233 17.26 6.05 9.18
N CYS A 234 16.52 6.91 8.48
CA CYS A 234 16.19 6.75 7.07
C CYS A 234 17.22 7.34 6.11
N TYR A 235 18.25 8.04 6.60
CA TYR A 235 19.19 8.75 5.74
C TYR A 235 20.01 7.83 4.83
N GLN A 236 20.18 6.57 5.21
CA GLN A 236 20.91 5.57 4.42
C GLN A 236 20.03 4.37 4.02
N HIS A 237 18.70 4.51 4.12
CA HIS A 237 17.76 3.42 3.90
C HIS A 237 16.54 3.91 3.10
N ALA A 238 15.99 3.05 2.24
CA ALA A 238 14.68 3.30 1.65
C ALA A 238 13.62 2.98 2.71
N CYS A 239 13.14 3.98 3.44
CA CYS A 239 12.15 3.87 4.53
C CYS A 239 10.68 3.84 4.04
N HIS A 240 9.73 3.54 4.93
CA HIS A 240 8.30 3.45 4.59
C HIS A 240 7.77 4.70 3.90
N GLY A 241 7.13 4.53 2.73
CA GLY A 241 6.71 5.62 1.85
C GLY A 241 7.82 6.29 1.02
N ALA A 242 9.04 5.73 0.96
CA ALA A 242 10.18 6.33 0.23
C ALA A 242 9.91 6.55 -1.26
N GLU A 243 8.99 5.79 -1.87
CA GLU A 243 8.64 5.89 -3.28
C GLU A 243 7.70 7.07 -3.58
N LEU A 244 6.94 7.54 -2.60
CA LEU A 244 5.89 8.55 -2.79
C LEU A 244 6.43 9.89 -3.29
N PRO A 245 7.56 10.42 -2.78
CA PRO A 245 8.07 11.70 -3.25
C PRO A 245 8.55 11.68 -4.70
N PHE A 246 8.97 10.51 -5.19
CA PHE A 246 9.33 10.28 -6.59
C PHE A 246 8.10 10.11 -7.46
N LEU A 247 7.11 9.34 -6.99
CA LEU A 247 5.88 9.12 -7.76
C LEU A 247 5.03 10.39 -7.91
N PHE A 248 5.00 11.23 -6.88
CA PHE A 248 4.23 12.47 -6.84
C PHE A 248 5.09 13.71 -7.09
N ASP A 249 6.29 13.60 -7.66
CA ASP A 249 7.18 14.73 -7.97
C ASP A 249 7.10 15.88 -6.92
N SER A 250 7.18 15.51 -5.63
CA SER A 250 6.74 16.40 -4.55
C SER A 250 7.87 17.28 -4.01
N ALA A 251 9.05 17.18 -4.60
CA ALA A 251 10.29 17.85 -4.19
C ALA A 251 10.12 19.36 -4.00
N SER A 252 9.48 20.03 -4.96
CA SER A 252 9.28 21.47 -4.90
C SER A 252 8.33 21.90 -3.78
N VAL A 253 7.35 21.06 -3.44
CA VAL A 253 6.33 21.37 -2.43
C VAL A 253 6.82 21.01 -1.03
N ALA A 254 7.60 19.94 -0.90
CA ALA A 254 8.12 19.43 0.36
C ALA A 254 9.55 19.92 0.69
N ASN A 255 10.05 20.92 -0.03
CA ASN A 255 11.31 21.62 0.23
C ASN A 255 12.55 20.68 0.31
N PHE A 256 12.64 19.74 -0.63
CA PHE A 256 13.82 18.92 -0.84
C PHE A 256 14.19 18.91 -2.33
N THR A 257 15.37 18.38 -2.65
CA THR A 257 15.89 18.34 -4.02
C THR A 257 16.07 16.92 -4.51
N LEU A 258 15.78 16.69 -5.79
CA LEU A 258 16.12 15.44 -6.48
C LEU A 258 17.36 15.66 -7.34
N SER A 259 18.35 14.78 -7.21
CA SER A 259 19.48 14.71 -8.12
C SER A 259 19.03 14.37 -9.56
N MET A 260 19.90 14.56 -10.54
CA MET A 260 19.57 14.25 -11.94
C MET A 260 19.14 12.78 -12.16
N PRO A 261 19.84 11.76 -11.59
CA PRO A 261 19.37 10.38 -11.65
C PRO A 261 18.00 10.16 -10.98
N GLU A 262 17.72 10.88 -9.90
CA GLU A 262 16.45 10.77 -9.17
C GLU A 262 15.28 11.42 -9.90
N LYS A 263 15.52 12.52 -10.62
CA LYS A 263 14.53 13.10 -11.54
C LYS A 263 14.21 12.12 -12.67
N LEU A 264 15.21 11.43 -13.21
CA LEU A 264 14.97 10.38 -14.21
C LEU A 264 14.16 9.22 -13.62
N LEU A 265 14.47 8.78 -12.40
CA LEU A 265 13.69 7.76 -11.68
C LEU A 265 12.23 8.20 -11.50
N SER A 266 12.01 9.41 -10.97
CA SER A 266 10.69 10.04 -10.80
C SER A 266 9.91 10.07 -12.11
N ASN A 267 10.51 10.57 -13.19
CA ASN A 267 9.90 10.62 -14.53
C ASN A 267 9.50 9.22 -15.04
N ARG A 268 10.34 8.21 -14.81
CA ARG A 268 10.06 6.83 -15.21
C ARG A 268 8.92 6.22 -14.40
N MET A 269 8.91 6.44 -13.08
CA MET A 269 7.82 6.00 -12.21
C MET A 269 6.49 6.63 -12.63
N LEU A 270 6.47 7.95 -12.86
CA LEU A 270 5.29 8.65 -13.39
C LEU A 270 4.76 7.99 -14.67
N CYS A 271 5.65 7.66 -15.61
CA CYS A 271 5.24 7.02 -16.86
C CYS A 271 4.76 5.58 -16.69
N TYR A 272 5.35 4.78 -15.79
CA TYR A 272 4.87 3.43 -15.50
C TYR A 272 3.49 3.44 -14.85
N TRP A 273 3.27 4.32 -13.86
CA TRP A 273 1.99 4.45 -13.18
C TRP A 273 0.91 5.04 -14.09
N GLY A 274 1.27 6.01 -14.94
CA GLY A 274 0.37 6.54 -15.95
C GLY A 274 -0.04 5.49 -17.00
N ALA A 275 0.94 4.74 -17.53
CA ALA A 275 0.66 3.65 -18.48
C ALA A 275 -0.25 2.58 -17.84
N PHE A 276 0.05 2.20 -16.59
CA PHE A 276 -0.80 1.30 -15.84
C PHE A 276 -2.21 1.88 -15.69
N ALA A 277 -2.38 3.11 -15.22
CA ALA A 277 -3.71 3.70 -15.01
C ALA A 277 -4.56 3.81 -16.30
N HIS A 278 -3.92 3.99 -17.46
CA HIS A 278 -4.62 4.05 -18.74
C HIS A 278 -4.99 2.68 -19.32
N THR A 279 -4.12 1.67 -19.17
CA THR A 279 -4.26 0.41 -19.94
C THR A 279 -4.26 -0.85 -19.09
N GLY A 280 -3.92 -0.74 -17.81
CA GLY A 280 -3.76 -1.87 -16.90
C GLY A 280 -2.49 -2.67 -17.13
N ASP A 281 -1.50 -2.09 -17.80
CA ASP A 281 -0.19 -2.68 -18.06
C ASP A 281 0.87 -1.57 -17.98
N PRO A 282 1.80 -1.61 -17.00
CA PRO A 282 2.81 -0.56 -16.84
C PRO A 282 3.80 -0.53 -18.03
N SER A 283 3.93 -1.62 -18.77
CA SER A 283 4.81 -1.70 -19.96
C SER A 283 4.13 -1.23 -21.24
N SER A 284 2.83 -0.91 -21.19
CA SER A 284 2.07 -0.53 -22.36
C SER A 284 2.65 0.70 -23.05
N ARG A 285 2.81 0.59 -24.37
CA ARG A 285 3.22 1.70 -25.25
C ARG A 285 2.04 2.38 -25.93
N ALA A 286 0.82 1.87 -25.72
CA ALA A 286 -0.37 2.49 -26.26
C ALA A 286 -0.57 3.87 -25.61
N GLN A 287 -0.89 4.87 -26.43
CA GLN A 287 -1.24 6.22 -25.96
C GLN A 287 -0.14 6.91 -25.12
N GLN A 288 1.13 6.54 -25.31
CA GLN A 288 2.24 7.21 -24.62
C GLN A 288 2.50 8.62 -25.15
N THR A 289 2.54 9.58 -24.23
CA THR A 289 3.00 10.95 -24.49
C THR A 289 4.44 10.96 -25.01
N THR A 290 4.83 12.01 -25.74
CA THR A 290 6.22 12.19 -26.20
C THR A 290 7.21 12.15 -25.04
N PHE A 291 6.86 12.80 -23.92
CA PHE A 291 7.64 12.78 -22.69
C PHE A 291 7.95 11.36 -22.20
N CYS A 292 6.95 10.47 -22.14
CA CYS A 292 7.15 9.11 -21.67
C CYS A 292 7.92 8.22 -22.65
N ARG A 293 7.82 8.50 -23.96
CA ARG A 293 8.64 7.84 -24.98
C ARG A 293 10.13 8.16 -24.81
N GLU A 294 10.46 9.40 -24.47
CA GLU A 294 11.85 9.85 -24.25
C GLU A 294 12.50 9.22 -23.02
N GLN A 295 11.72 8.82 -22.00
CA GLN A 295 12.27 8.20 -20.78
C GLN A 295 12.84 6.78 -21.01
N ARG A 296 12.58 6.18 -22.19
CA ARG A 296 13.04 4.84 -22.59
C ARG A 296 12.83 3.81 -21.48
N LEU A 297 11.57 3.64 -21.07
CA LEU A 297 11.25 2.74 -19.95
C LEU A 297 11.69 1.31 -20.29
N PRO A 298 12.42 0.61 -19.41
CA PRO A 298 12.57 -0.83 -19.50
C PRO A 298 11.22 -1.55 -19.59
N VAL A 299 11.23 -2.80 -20.09
CA VAL A 299 10.04 -3.65 -20.01
C VAL A 299 9.87 -4.10 -18.57
N TRP A 300 8.69 -3.88 -18.01
CA TRP A 300 8.26 -4.43 -16.74
C TRP A 300 7.49 -5.73 -16.97
N PRO A 301 8.10 -6.90 -16.72
CA PRO A 301 7.47 -8.18 -16.96
C PRO A 301 6.25 -8.36 -16.04
N ARG A 302 5.20 -8.99 -16.57
CA ARG A 302 4.10 -9.50 -15.75
C ARG A 302 4.65 -10.53 -14.76
N TYR A 303 4.17 -10.48 -13.53
CA TYR A 303 4.55 -11.42 -12.49
C TYR A 303 4.12 -12.84 -12.87
N SER A 304 5.05 -13.78 -12.76
CA SER A 304 4.88 -15.22 -12.91
C SER A 304 5.72 -15.95 -11.86
N ASP A 305 5.48 -17.25 -11.69
CA ASP A 305 6.23 -18.08 -10.74
C ASP A 305 7.73 -18.19 -11.07
N THR A 306 8.12 -17.84 -12.31
CA THR A 306 9.50 -17.90 -12.82
C THR A 306 10.13 -16.53 -13.07
N SER A 307 9.36 -15.44 -13.05
CA SER A 307 9.83 -14.09 -13.39
C SER A 307 10.45 -13.35 -12.20
N SER A 308 11.48 -12.55 -12.48
CA SER A 308 11.94 -11.48 -11.59
C SER A 308 10.94 -10.31 -11.54
N TRP A 309 10.90 -9.60 -10.42
CA TRP A 309 10.17 -8.33 -10.27
C TRP A 309 11.05 -7.16 -10.72
N LEU A 310 10.42 -6.02 -11.04
CA LEU A 310 11.16 -4.80 -11.31
C LEU A 310 11.80 -4.29 -10.01
N VAL A 311 13.09 -3.93 -10.05
CA VAL A 311 13.77 -3.22 -8.96
C VAL A 311 14.03 -1.80 -9.42
N MET A 312 13.57 -0.83 -8.64
CA MET A 312 13.67 0.61 -8.91
C MET A 312 14.51 1.31 -7.86
#